data_AF-A0A7Y2A1L4-F1
#
_entry.id   AF-A0A7Y2A1L4-F1
#
_cell.length_a   1.000
_cell.length_b   1.000
_cell.length_c   1.000
_cell.angle_alpha   90.00
_cell.angle_beta   90.00
_cell.angle_gamma   90.00
#
_symmetry.space_group_name_H-M   'P 1'
#
loop_
_entity.id
_entity.type
_entity.pdbx_description
1 polymer ?
#
loop_
_entity_poly.entity_id
_entity_poly.type
_entity_poly.pdbx_seq_one_letter_code
_entity_poly.pdbx_strand_id
1 'polypeptide(L)'
;GLYTKIWQVGAILLPVKSVGVMGDERTYEQAVALRAVTSTDGMTADWYHLPYKFMAEVSNEIINKVKGINRVVYDISSKPPATIEWE
;
A
#
# COMPACT_ATOMS: atom_id res chain seq x y z
N GLY A 1 18.79 1.82 -5.66
CA GLY A 1 17.43 1.27 -5.88
C GLY A 1 16.38 2.29 -5.48
N LEU A 2 15.08 1.97 -5.55
CA LEU A 2 14.01 2.91 -5.11
C LEU A 2 14.12 3.29 -3.63
N TYR A 3 14.64 2.40 -2.79
CA TYR A 3 14.75 2.57 -1.35
C TYR A 3 15.60 3.78 -0.91
N THR A 4 16.56 4.22 -1.73
CA THR A 4 17.39 5.40 -1.42
C THR A 4 16.70 6.72 -1.75
N LYS A 5 15.53 6.67 -2.39
CA LYS A 5 14.74 7.85 -2.79
C LYS A 5 13.50 8.03 -1.92
N ILE A 6 13.17 7.05 -1.10
CA ILE A 6 11.96 7.02 -0.28
C ILE A 6 12.38 7.33 1.15
N TRP A 7 11.67 8.27 1.80
CA TRP A 7 11.90 8.60 3.20
C TRP A 7 11.40 7.46 4.10
N GLN A 8 10.17 7.03 3.86
CA GLN A 8 9.56 5.93 4.60
C GLN A 8 8.60 5.15 3.72
N VAL A 9 8.55 3.83 3.94
CA VAL A 9 7.62 2.91 3.31
C VAL A 9 7.03 1.97 4.36
N GLY A 10 5.73 1.68 4.25
CA GLY A 10 5.00 0.82 5.16
C GLY A 10 3.80 0.14 4.51
N ALA A 11 3.27 -0.87 5.18
CA ALA A 11 2.04 -1.56 4.83
C ALA A 11 1.10 -1.56 6.05
N ILE A 12 -0.12 -1.09 5.86
CA ILE A 12 -1.14 -0.95 6.91
C ILE A 12 -2.25 -1.95 6.63
N LEU A 13 -2.49 -2.86 7.57
CA LEU A 13 -3.62 -3.79 7.50
C LEU A 13 -4.91 -3.04 7.82
N LEU A 14 -5.87 -3.06 6.89
CA LEU A 14 -7.14 -2.38 7.09
C LEU A 14 -8.14 -3.33 7.78
N PRO A 15 -8.89 -2.86 8.80
CA PRO A 15 -9.94 -3.63 9.45
C PRO A 15 -11.23 -3.69 8.60
N VAL A 16 -11.09 -3.74 7.27
CA VAL A 16 -12.20 -3.86 6.31
C VAL A 16 -12.02 -5.11 5.47
N LYS A 17 -13.12 -5.82 5.23
CA LYS A 17 -13.15 -6.96 4.31
C LYS A 17 -13.48 -6.48 2.91
N SER A 18 -12.92 -7.17 1.92
CA SER A 18 -13.23 -6.95 0.52
C SER A 18 -13.60 -8.24 -0.18
N VAL A 19 -14.45 -8.11 -1.20
CA VAL A 19 -14.78 -9.21 -2.09
C VAL A 19 -13.63 -9.39 -3.09
N GLY A 20 -13.17 -10.62 -3.22
CA GLY A 20 -12.23 -11.06 -4.24
C GLY A 20 -12.71 -12.36 -4.89
N VAL A 21 -12.01 -12.79 -5.93
CA VAL A 21 -12.22 -14.09 -6.57
C VAL A 21 -10.88 -14.82 -6.52
N MET A 22 -10.87 -16.01 -5.92
CA MET A 22 -9.69 -16.87 -5.82
C MET A 22 -10.10 -18.26 -6.28
N GLY A 23 -9.49 -18.73 -7.37
CA GLY A 23 -10.03 -19.87 -8.12
C GLY A 23 -11.43 -19.54 -8.64
N ASP A 24 -12.40 -20.42 -8.38
CA ASP A 24 -13.80 -20.25 -8.80
C ASP A 24 -14.72 -19.74 -7.67
N GLU A 25 -14.16 -19.41 -6.50
CA GLU A 25 -14.92 -19.00 -5.32
C GLU A 25 -14.77 -17.51 -5.00
N ARG A 26 -15.85 -16.94 -4.42
CA ARG A 26 -15.82 -15.60 -3.85
C ARG A 26 -15.15 -15.64 -2.47
N THR A 27 -14.19 -14.76 -2.26
CA THR A 27 -13.50 -14.62 -0.98
C THR A 27 -13.84 -13.28 -0.31
N TYR A 28 -13.81 -13.27 1.02
CA TYR A 28 -14.07 -12.09 1.85
C TYR A 28 -12.92 -11.88 2.83
N GLU A 29 -11.82 -11.37 2.29
CA GLU A 29 -10.54 -11.23 2.98
C GLU A 29 -10.20 -9.75 3.22
N GLN A 30 -9.11 -9.48 3.95
CA GLN A 30 -8.73 -8.11 4.29
C GLN A 30 -8.07 -7.37 3.13
N ALA A 31 -8.08 -6.04 3.24
CA ALA A 31 -7.29 -5.15 2.39
C ALA A 31 -6.04 -4.66 3.11
N VAL A 32 -4.96 -4.43 2.36
CA VAL A 32 -3.75 -3.77 2.86
C VAL A 32 -3.51 -2.48 2.08
N ALA A 33 -3.17 -1.41 2.79
CA ALA A 33 -2.73 -0.16 2.20
C ALA A 33 -1.20 -0.10 2.18
N LEU A 34 -0.62 0.12 1.02
CA LEU A 34 0.78 0.46 0.88
C LEU A 34 0.95 1.97 1.00
N ARG A 35 2.00 2.40 1.70
CA ARG A 35 2.35 3.80 1.86
C ARG A 35 3.83 3.97 1.57
N ALA A 36 4.18 4.87 0.67
CA ALA A 36 5.56 5.32 0.51
C ALA A 36 5.56 6.83 0.35
N VAL A 37 6.48 7.52 1.02
CA VAL A 37 6.55 8.99 1.00
C VAL A 37 7.97 9.47 0.77
N THR A 38 8.07 10.63 0.14
CA THR A 38 9.28 11.47 0.13
C THR A 38 9.09 12.65 1.07
N SER A 39 10.12 12.94 1.84
CA SER A 39 10.17 14.09 2.72
C SER A 39 11.62 14.57 2.85
N THR A 40 11.80 15.84 3.18
CA THR A 40 13.12 16.42 3.50
C THR A 40 13.27 16.70 4.99
N ASP A 41 12.17 16.88 5.73
CA ASP A 41 12.16 17.37 7.11
C ASP A 41 11.11 16.70 8.02
N GLY A 42 10.30 15.78 7.48
CA GLY A 42 9.21 15.11 8.19
C GLY A 42 7.98 15.99 8.47
N MET A 43 8.03 17.31 8.20
CA MET A 43 6.91 18.23 8.38
C MET A 43 5.97 18.22 7.17
N THR A 44 6.55 18.14 5.96
CA THR A 44 5.82 17.95 4.70
C THR A 44 6.24 16.65 4.04
N ALA A 45 5.30 15.94 3.44
CA ALA A 45 5.62 14.73 2.70
C ALA A 45 4.66 14.53 1.54
N ASP A 46 5.22 14.19 0.38
CA ASP A 46 4.43 13.75 -0.77
C ASP A 46 4.47 12.23 -0.86
N TRP A 47 3.37 11.64 -1.29
CA TRP A 47 3.34 10.23 -1.62
C TRP A 47 4.28 9.96 -2.79
N TYR A 48 5.02 8.86 -2.73
CA TYR A 48 6.02 8.56 -3.74
C TYR A 48 5.36 8.01 -5.00
N HIS A 49 5.73 8.53 -6.17
CA HIS A 49 5.18 8.06 -7.45
C HIS A 49 5.87 6.76 -7.86
N LEU A 50 5.44 5.63 -7.27
CA LEU A 50 5.93 4.31 -7.62
C LEU A 50 5.63 4.01 -9.10
N PRO A 51 6.57 3.41 -9.85
CA PRO A 51 6.29 2.95 -11.21
C PRO A 51 5.13 1.95 -11.21
N TYR A 52 4.14 2.12 -12.09
CA TYR A 52 2.97 1.25 -12.12
C TYR A 52 3.30 -0.24 -12.34
N LYS A 53 4.36 -0.54 -13.10
CA LYS A 53 4.87 -1.90 -13.25
C LYS A 53 5.28 -2.51 -11.90
N PHE A 54 6.02 -1.76 -11.10
CA PHE A 54 6.43 -2.19 -9.76
C PHE A 54 5.22 -2.37 -8.84
N MET A 55 4.25 -1.45 -8.88
CA MET A 55 3.01 -1.59 -8.11
C MET A 55 2.23 -2.86 -8.47
N ALA A 56 2.16 -3.20 -9.77
CA ALA A 56 1.49 -4.42 -10.23
C ALA A 56 2.22 -5.68 -9.74
N GLU A 57 3.55 -5.70 -9.80
CA GLU A 57 4.38 -6.80 -9.28
C GLU A 57 4.17 -7.00 -7.77
N VAL A 58 4.28 -5.93 -6.97
CA VAL A 58 4.09 -5.98 -5.51
C VAL A 58 2.67 -6.39 -5.14
N SER A 59 1.66 -5.84 -5.81
CA SER A 59 0.25 -6.20 -5.56
C SER A 59 0.01 -7.69 -5.79
N ASN A 60 0.48 -8.22 -6.93
CA ASN A 60 0.37 -9.64 -7.25
C ASN A 60 1.14 -10.50 -6.24
N GLU A 61 2.32 -10.09 -5.82
CA GLU A 61 3.11 -10.86 -4.86
C GLU A 61 2.42 -10.95 -3.50
N ILE A 62 1.88 -9.84 -2.99
CA ILE A 62 1.14 -9.80 -1.72
C ILE A 62 -0.08 -10.71 -1.80
N ILE A 63 -0.93 -10.53 -2.82
CA ILE A 63 -2.18 -11.28 -2.98
C ILE A 63 -1.92 -12.79 -3.08
N ASN A 64 -0.84 -13.19 -3.75
CA ASN A 64 -0.52 -14.61 -3.93
C ASN A 64 0.20 -15.26 -2.73
N LYS A 65 0.97 -14.49 -1.95
CA LYS A 65 1.80 -15.04 -0.85
C LYS A 65 1.20 -14.84 0.54
N VAL A 66 0.35 -13.83 0.74
CA VAL A 66 -0.21 -13.48 2.05
C VAL A 66 -1.65 -13.98 2.14
N LYS A 67 -1.84 -15.11 2.83
CA LYS A 67 -3.18 -15.63 3.13
C LYS A 67 -3.99 -14.60 3.91
N GLY A 68 -5.25 -14.43 3.55
CA GLY A 68 -6.14 -13.46 4.20
C GLY A 68 -6.09 -12.05 3.64
N ILE A 69 -5.35 -11.82 2.53
CA ILE A 69 -5.36 -10.57 1.77
C ILE A 69 -5.83 -10.84 0.35
N ASN A 70 -6.86 -10.11 -0.10
CA ASN A 70 -7.32 -10.17 -1.48
C ASN A 70 -7.38 -8.79 -2.17
N ARG A 71 -6.93 -7.74 -1.47
CA ARG A 71 -6.90 -6.39 -2.01
C ARG A 71 -5.69 -5.61 -1.50
N VAL A 72 -5.05 -4.92 -2.43
CA VAL A 72 -3.96 -3.99 -2.16
C VAL A 72 -4.40 -2.62 -2.67
N VAL A 73 -4.23 -1.60 -1.85
CA VAL A 73 -4.43 -0.18 -2.22
C VAL A 73 -3.15 0.59 -1.98
N TYR A 74 -3.03 1.78 -2.58
CA TYR A 74 -1.89 2.67 -2.37
C TYR A 74 -2.37 4.03 -1.90
N ASP A 75 -1.80 4.54 -0.81
CA ASP A 75 -2.16 5.83 -0.24
C ASP A 75 -1.47 6.98 -1.00
N ILE A 76 -2.28 7.75 -1.71
CA ILE A 76 -1.90 8.89 -2.56
C ILE A 76 -2.18 10.25 -1.88
N SER A 77 -2.30 10.29 -0.55
CA SER A 77 -2.55 11.53 0.20
C SER A 77 -1.24 12.20 0.59
N SER A 78 -1.06 13.50 0.35
CA SER A 78 0.10 14.25 0.88
C SER A 78 -0.09 14.65 2.34
N LYS A 79 1.02 14.88 3.04
CA LYS A 79 1.09 15.52 4.36
C LYS A 79 1.50 16.98 4.17
N PRO A 80 0.65 17.96 4.55
CA PRO A 80 -0.76 17.86 4.99
C PRO A 80 -1.75 17.60 3.82
N PRO A 81 -3.01 17.18 4.07
CA PRO A 81 -3.69 17.08 5.38
C PRO A 81 -3.48 15.75 6.12
N ALA A 82 -2.93 14.72 5.46
CA ALA A 82 -2.70 13.43 6.08
C ALA A 82 -1.45 13.43 6.97
N THR A 83 -1.24 12.35 7.71
CA THR A 83 0.02 12.00 8.37
C THR A 83 0.81 10.99 7.53
N ILE A 84 2.06 10.68 7.93
CA ILE A 84 2.83 9.61 7.27
C ILE A 84 2.28 8.26 7.71
N GLU A 85 2.15 8.06 9.02
CA GLU A 85 1.51 6.90 9.64
C GLU A 85 0.00 7.05 9.65
N TRP A 86 -0.70 5.92 9.79
CA TRP A 86 -2.16 5.88 9.91
C TRP A 86 -2.64 5.82 11.38
N GLU A 87 -1.76 5.56 12.34
CA GLU A 87 -2.01 5.58 13.81
C GLU A 87 -0.74 5.98 14.57
#